data_AF-A0A534S5C5-F1
#
_entry.id   AF-A0A534S5C5-F1
#
_cell.length_a   1.000
_cell.length_b   1.000
_cell.length_c   1.000
_cell.angle_alpha   90.00
_cell.angle_beta   90.00
_cell.angle_gamma   90.00
#
_symmetry.space_group_name_H-M   'P 1'
#
loop_
_entity.id
_entity.type
_entity.pdbx_description
1 polymer ?
#
loop_
_entity_poly.entity_id
_entity_poly.type
_entity_poly.pdbx_seq_one_letter_code
_entity_poly.pdbx_strand_id
1 'polypeptide(L)'
;MASSVGLIAIEIFGYQNPSARQYAVHLGLAFQLTNILRDVAEDARRGRIYLPREDLRRSGCPEEDVLAGHCTEAFRRVMAFECARAGEHYGRARFLLAEEDRPTLAPAEAM
;
A
#
# COMPACT_ATOMS: atom_id res chain seq x y z
N MET A 1 6.97 9.23 -1.99
CA MET A 1 8.38 8.77 -1.90
C MET A 1 8.39 7.47 -1.09
N ALA A 2 8.12 6.33 -1.70
CA ALA A 2 8.09 5.05 -0.97
C ALA A 2 8.38 3.81 -1.84
N SER A 3 8.38 3.95 -3.17
CA SER A 3 8.96 2.94 -4.07
C SER A 3 10.47 2.72 -3.82
N SER A 4 11.20 3.71 -3.29
CA SER A 4 12.64 3.59 -3.04
C SER A 4 12.99 2.78 -1.79
N VAL A 5 12.20 2.85 -0.71
CA VAL A 5 12.57 2.21 0.57
C VAL A 5 12.33 0.70 0.51
N GLY A 6 11.26 0.25 -0.16
CA GLY A 6 11.03 -1.18 -0.39
C GLY A 6 12.08 -1.81 -1.30
N LEU A 7 12.54 -1.10 -2.34
CA LEU A 7 13.62 -1.55 -3.22
C LEU A 7 14.98 -1.61 -2.49
N ILE A 8 15.32 -0.57 -1.72
CA ILE A 8 16.58 -0.51 -0.96
C ILE A 8 16.65 -1.63 0.10
N ALA A 9 15.54 -1.97 0.77
CA ALA A 9 15.53 -3.04 1.76
C ALA A 9 15.90 -4.40 1.12
N ILE A 10 15.37 -4.69 -0.07
CA ILE A 10 15.63 -5.96 -0.78
C ILE A 10 17.08 -6.07 -1.26
N GLU A 11 17.66 -4.96 -1.74
CA GLU A 11 19.06 -4.91 -2.18
C GLU A 11 20.06 -5.05 -1.02
N ILE A 12 19.68 -4.64 0.20
CA ILE A 12 20.49 -4.84 1.41
C ILE A 12 20.44 -6.31 1.89
N PHE A 13 19.31 -7.00 1.74
CA PHE A 13 19.15 -8.38 2.25
C PHE A 13 19.64 -9.48 1.30
N GLY A 14 19.97 -9.16 0.04
CA GLY A 14 20.59 -10.09 -0.89
C GLY A 14 19.67 -11.25 -1.31
N TYR A 15 19.05 -11.15 -2.48
CA TYR A 15 18.17 -12.19 -3.01
C TYR A 15 18.82 -12.96 -4.17
N GLN A 16 18.57 -14.27 -4.23
CA GLN A 16 19.10 -15.17 -5.27
C GLN A 16 18.14 -15.31 -6.46
N ASN A 17 16.83 -15.08 -6.27
CA ASN A 17 15.79 -15.33 -7.27
C ASN A 17 15.16 -14.01 -7.77
N PRO A 18 15.03 -13.79 -9.09
CA PRO A 18 14.31 -12.65 -9.64
C PRO A 18 12.86 -12.49 -9.15
N SER A 19 12.19 -13.56 -8.72
CA SER A 19 10.84 -13.50 -8.13
C SER A 19 10.81 -12.77 -6.78
N ALA A 20 11.90 -12.82 -5.99
CA ALA A 20 12.01 -12.14 -4.71
C ALA A 20 11.95 -10.61 -4.86
N ARG A 21 12.45 -10.08 -5.99
CA ARG A 21 12.30 -8.66 -6.33
C ARG A 21 10.83 -8.29 -6.55
N GLN A 22 10.08 -9.12 -7.28
CA GLN A 22 8.66 -8.86 -7.54
C GLN A 22 7.82 -9.03 -6.27
N TYR A 23 8.14 -10.02 -5.43
CA TYR A 23 7.57 -10.21 -4.10
C TYR A 23 7.62 -8.91 -3.30
N ALA A 24 8.82 -8.35 -3.14
CA ALA A 24 8.97 -7.24 -2.24
C ALA A 24 8.61 -5.87 -2.85
N VAL A 25 8.54 -5.77 -4.19
CA VAL A 25 7.79 -4.67 -4.83
C VAL A 25 6.31 -4.72 -4.46
N HIS A 26 5.66 -5.88 -4.58
CA HIS A 26 4.26 -6.01 -4.23
C HIS A 26 4.00 -5.82 -2.73
N LEU A 27 4.86 -6.37 -1.88
CA LEU A 27 4.76 -6.17 -0.43
C LEU A 27 4.95 -4.70 -0.06
N GLY A 28 5.95 -4.02 -0.62
CA GLY A 28 6.18 -2.60 -0.37
C GLY A 28 5.03 -1.70 -0.81
N LEU A 29 4.41 -1.99 -1.96
CA LEU A 29 3.21 -1.29 -2.43
C LEU A 29 2.02 -1.52 -1.49
N ALA A 30 1.82 -2.75 -1.03
CA ALA A 30 0.76 -3.09 -0.07
C ALA A 30 0.94 -2.30 1.24
N PHE A 31 2.14 -2.30 1.82
CA PHE A 31 2.43 -1.55 3.04
C PHE A 31 2.28 -0.04 2.87
N GLN A 32 2.72 0.51 1.74
CA GLN A 32 2.56 1.94 1.49
C GLN A 32 1.08 2.32 1.42
N LEU A 33 0.25 1.54 0.73
CA LEU A 33 -1.19 1.77 0.68
C LEU A 33 -1.82 1.62 2.07
N THR A 34 -1.45 0.58 2.85
CA THR A 34 -1.93 0.40 4.22
C THR A 34 -1.60 1.61 5.11
N ASN A 35 -0.38 2.14 5.04
CA ASN A 35 0.01 3.34 5.79
C ASN A 35 -0.83 4.56 5.38
N ILE A 36 -1.01 4.80 4.08
CA ILE A 36 -1.87 5.88 3.57
C ILE A 36 -3.31 5.75 4.11
N LEU A 37 -3.87 4.55 4.08
CA LEU A 37 -5.25 4.31 4.49
C LEU A 37 -5.44 4.43 6.01
N ARG A 38 -4.47 3.96 6.80
CA ARG A 38 -4.49 4.07 8.26
C ARG A 38 -4.38 5.52 8.72
N ASP A 39 -3.51 6.28 8.08
CA ASP A 39 -3.14 7.63 8.53
C ASP A 39 -3.95 8.74 7.84
N VAL A 40 -4.88 8.38 6.92
CA VAL A 40 -5.66 9.33 6.10
C VAL A 40 -6.33 10.45 6.89
N ALA A 41 -6.89 10.14 8.07
CA ALA A 41 -7.56 11.13 8.91
C ALA A 41 -6.56 12.06 9.63
N GLU A 42 -5.37 11.57 9.96
CA GLU A 42 -4.31 12.40 10.52
C GLU A 42 -3.67 13.29 9.46
N ASP A 43 -3.43 12.76 8.27
CA ASP A 43 -2.91 13.51 7.14
C ASP A 43 -3.88 14.60 6.68
N ALA A 44 -5.18 14.30 6.62
CA ALA A 44 -6.23 15.27 6.32
C ALA A 44 -6.22 16.46 7.31
N ARG A 45 -6.11 16.18 8.62
CA ARG A 45 -5.98 17.22 9.66
C ARG A 45 -4.73 18.10 9.49
N ARG A 46 -3.70 17.58 8.83
CA ARG A 46 -2.47 18.31 8.48
C ARG A 46 -2.55 19.02 7.11
N GLY A 47 -3.73 19.01 6.47
CA GLY A 47 -3.94 19.60 5.16
C GLY A 47 -3.33 18.80 4.01
N ARG A 48 -3.12 17.49 4.19
CA ARG A 48 -2.45 16.62 3.21
C ARG A 48 -3.38 15.50 2.75
N ILE A 49 -3.27 15.13 1.48
CA ILE A 49 -3.95 13.99 0.88
C ILE A 49 -2.90 13.13 0.18
N TYR A 50 -2.81 11.86 0.59
CA TYR A 50 -1.94 10.88 -0.07
C TYR A 50 -2.72 9.78 -0.82
N LEU A 51 -4.06 9.81 -0.76
CA LEU A 51 -4.90 8.93 -1.57
C LEU A 51 -4.66 9.18 -3.07
N PRO A 52 -4.70 8.13 -3.91
CA PRO A 52 -4.56 8.30 -5.36
C PRO A 52 -5.64 9.23 -5.93
N ARG A 53 -5.21 10.34 -6.54
CA ARG A 53 -6.12 11.37 -7.07
C ARG A 53 -7.05 10.85 -8.16
N GLU A 54 -6.55 9.90 -8.96
CA GLU A 54 -7.36 9.27 -10.00
C GLU A 54 -8.53 8.49 -9.41
N ASP A 55 -8.35 7.84 -8.26
CA ASP A 55 -9.39 7.04 -7.61
C ASP A 55 -10.41 7.88 -6.85
N LEU A 56 -9.96 9.01 -6.27
CA LEU A 56 -10.84 10.09 -5.80
C LEU A 56 -11.75 10.59 -6.94
N ARG A 57 -11.15 10.92 -8.09
CA ARG A 57 -11.86 11.40 -9.28
C ARG A 57 -12.86 10.36 -9.81
N ARG A 58 -12.44 9.11 -9.95
CA ARG A 58 -13.30 7.99 -10.43
C ARG A 58 -14.50 7.73 -9.52
N SER A 59 -14.33 7.94 -8.21
CA SER A 59 -15.39 7.71 -7.22
C SER A 59 -16.28 8.94 -6.98
N GLY A 60 -15.95 10.08 -7.59
CA GLY A 60 -16.62 11.36 -7.38
C GLY A 60 -16.42 11.92 -5.97
N CYS A 61 -15.29 11.60 -5.32
CA CYS A 61 -14.97 12.09 -3.99
C CYS A 61 -14.14 13.39 -4.11
N PRO A 62 -14.68 14.55 -3.72
CA PRO A 62 -13.91 15.78 -3.72
C PRO A 62 -12.82 15.73 -2.64
N GLU A 63 -11.66 16.30 -2.95
CA GLU A 63 -10.52 16.41 -2.01
C GLU A 63 -10.92 17.15 -0.72
N GLU A 64 -11.87 18.08 -0.83
CA GLU A 64 -12.45 18.86 0.26
C GLU A 64 -13.11 17.98 1.33
N ASP A 65 -13.85 16.94 0.91
CA ASP A 65 -14.48 16.00 1.83
C ASP A 65 -13.44 15.18 2.58
N VAL A 66 -12.33 14.82 1.91
CA VAL A 66 -11.22 14.11 2.55
C VAL A 66 -10.57 15.00 3.61
N LEU A 67 -10.27 16.26 3.27
CA LEU A 67 -9.64 17.22 4.19
C LEU A 67 -10.54 17.58 5.37
N ALA A 68 -11.85 17.69 5.14
CA ALA A 68 -12.83 17.95 6.18
C ALA A 68 -13.12 16.71 7.05
N GLY A 69 -12.60 15.54 6.69
CA GLY A 69 -12.86 14.28 7.40
C GLY A 69 -14.31 13.80 7.23
N HIS A 70 -14.97 14.19 6.13
CA HIS A 70 -16.33 13.76 5.84
C HIS A 70 -16.35 12.32 5.34
N CYS A 71 -16.96 11.43 6.12
CA CYS A 71 -17.20 10.04 5.73
C CYS A 71 -18.39 9.92 4.77
N THR A 72 -18.30 10.55 3.59
CA THR A 72 -19.31 10.46 2.53
C THR A 72 -19.30 9.08 1.88
N GLU A 73 -20.35 8.76 1.14
CA GLU A 73 -20.41 7.49 0.40
C GLU A 73 -19.33 7.40 -0.69
N ALA A 74 -19.00 8.53 -1.32
CA ALA A 74 -17.89 8.60 -2.27
C ALA A 74 -16.55 8.31 -1.59
N PHE A 75 -16.31 8.85 -0.40
CA PHE A 75 -15.12 8.55 0.40
C PHE A 75 -15.05 7.06 0.78
N ARG A 76 -16.16 6.48 1.26
CA ARG A 76 -16.21 5.04 1.59
C ARG A 76 -15.87 4.15 0.40
N ARG A 77 -16.36 4.50 -0.80
CA ARG A 77 -16.02 3.77 -2.04
C ARG A 77 -14.53 3.82 -2.35
N VAL A 78 -13.89 4.98 -2.21
CA VAL A 78 -12.44 5.13 -2.39
C VAL A 78 -11.70 4.25 -1.38
N MET A 79 -12.06 4.35 -0.10
CA MET A 79 -11.41 3.55 0.95
C MET A 79 -11.57 2.05 0.70
N ALA A 80 -12.77 1.58 0.34
CA ALA A 80 -13.01 0.17 0.03
C ALA A 80 -12.18 -0.30 -1.17
N PHE A 81 -12.08 0.52 -2.22
CA PHE A 81 -11.33 0.22 -3.43
C PHE A 81 -9.82 0.16 -3.16
N GLU A 82 -9.26 1.11 -2.42
CA GLU A 82 -7.84 1.09 -2.05
C GLU A 82 -7.50 -0.05 -1.07
N CYS A 83 -8.40 -0.38 -0.14
CA CYS A 83 -8.26 -1.56 0.72
C CYS A 83 -8.20 -2.85 -0.11
N ALA A 84 -9.08 -3.00 -1.10
CA ALA A 84 -9.05 -4.15 -2.01
C ALA A 84 -7.74 -4.24 -2.79
N ARG A 85 -7.26 -3.10 -3.33
CA ARG A 85 -5.98 -2.99 -4.03
C ARG A 85 -4.78 -3.38 -3.15
N ALA A 86 -4.75 -2.92 -1.90
CA ALA A 86 -3.72 -3.34 -0.94
C ALA A 86 -3.76 -4.87 -0.72
N GLY A 87 -4.96 -5.44 -0.57
CA GLY A 87 -5.18 -6.88 -0.47
C GLY A 87 -4.68 -7.66 -1.69
N GLU A 88 -4.92 -7.16 -2.91
CA GLU A 88 -4.39 -7.77 -4.13
C GLU A 88 -2.86 -7.80 -4.15
N HIS A 89 -2.20 -6.72 -3.70
CA HIS A 89 -0.76 -6.67 -3.60
C HIS A 89 -0.20 -7.63 -2.55
N TYR A 90 -0.81 -7.76 -1.37
CA TYR A 90 -0.44 -8.80 -0.41
C TYR A 90 -0.61 -10.21 -0.99
N GLY A 91 -1.72 -10.46 -1.70
CA GLY A 91 -1.97 -11.74 -2.36
C GLY A 91 -0.91 -12.09 -3.40
N ARG A 92 -0.52 -11.11 -4.25
CA ARG A 92 0.55 -11.28 -5.24
C ARG A 92 1.91 -11.49 -4.61
N ALA A 93 2.23 -10.73 -3.56
CA ALA A 93 3.46 -10.95 -2.79
C ALA A 93 3.49 -12.39 -2.28
N ARG A 94 2.47 -12.83 -1.54
CA ARG A 94 2.40 -14.19 -0.99
C ARG A 94 2.51 -15.29 -2.06
N PHE A 95 1.97 -15.07 -3.26
CA PHE A 95 2.10 -16.01 -4.38
C PHE A 95 3.54 -16.10 -4.94
N LEU A 96 4.27 -14.98 -4.95
CA LEU A 96 5.64 -14.89 -5.46
C LEU A 96 6.69 -15.35 -4.44
N LEU A 97 6.31 -15.53 -3.18
CA LEU A 97 7.17 -16.02 -2.13
C LEU A 97 7.45 -17.52 -2.32
N ALA A 98 8.67 -17.85 -2.78
CA ALA A 98 9.14 -19.22 -2.90
C ALA A 98 9.18 -19.91 -1.53
N GLU A 99 8.92 -21.22 -1.48
CA GLU A 99 8.94 -21.96 -0.20
C GLU A 99 10.31 -21.90 0.48
N GLU A 100 11.38 -21.85 -0.31
CA GLU A 100 12.76 -21.76 0.20
C GLU A 100 13.04 -20.42 0.92
N ASP A 101 12.36 -19.34 0.54
CA ASP A 101 12.58 -17.98 1.07
C ASP A 101 11.61 -17.60 2.20
N ARG A 102 10.57 -18.42 2.45
CA ARG A 102 9.57 -18.21 3.51
C ARG A 102 10.18 -18.01 4.91
N PRO A 103 11.17 -18.81 5.37
CA PRO A 103 11.73 -18.64 6.72
C PRO A 103 12.40 -17.28 6.91
N THR A 104 13.03 -16.75 5.86
CA THR A 104 13.79 -15.50 5.88
C THR A 104 12.90 -14.28 5.73
N LEU A 105 11.79 -14.39 4.99
CA LEU A 105 10.91 -13.26 4.65
C LEU A 105 9.59 -13.22 5.43
N ALA A 106 9.23 -14.27 6.18
CA ALA A 106 8.06 -14.26 7.05
C ALA A 106 8.00 -13.07 8.04
N PRO A 107 9.10 -12.59 8.64
CA PRO A 107 9.05 -11.40 9.51
C PRO A 107 8.62 -10.12 8.76
N ALA A 108 8.92 -10.03 7.46
CA ALA A 108 8.56 -8.88 6.65
C ALA A 108 7.05 -8.81 6.39
N GLU A 109 6.28 -9.90 6.55
CA GLU A 109 4.81 -9.89 6.43
C GLU A 109 4.09 -9.39 7.69
N ALA A 110 4.80 -9.31 8.83
CA ALA A 110 4.23 -8.96 10.13
C ALA A 110 4.44 -7.49 10.54
N MET A 111 5.09 -6.67 9.70
CA MET A 111 5.34 -5.24 9.91
C MET A 111 4.23 -4.37 9.33
#